data_AF-A0A944C696-F1
#
_entry.id   AF-A0A944C696-F1
#
_cell.length_a   1.000
_cell.length_b   1.000
_cell.length_c   1.000
_cell.angle_alpha   90.00
_cell.angle_beta   90.00
_cell.angle_gamma   90.00
#
_symmetry.space_group_name_H-M   'P 1'
#
loop_
_entity.id
_entity.type
_entity.pdbx_description
1 polymer ?
#
loop_
_entity_poly.entity_id
_entity_poly.type
_entity_poly.pdbx_seq_one_letter_code
_entity_poly.pdbx_strand_id
1 'polypeptide(L)'
;MAEYEAVQPDRLSKKSVAEHFMTHAAAVFLPTSNARINNAYKEGIDVSHHQGYIDWDEVVRNSQISYVYLKATEGASMVDNTYARNLAEARRVGLSVGSYHFYRPTIDWKKQFENLTSVVRRDEQDLVPIIDIEHRGSVSEETFIEDLRCFIEKVTEFYGRKPLLYTYNNFYNRHLSGLFTDYHFMIARYRSDSPVLNDGMEY
;
A
#
# COMPACT_ATOMS: atom_id res chain seq x y z
N MET A 1 -25.19 17.90 13.67
CA MET A 1 -23.84 17.60 14.18
C MET A 1 -23.75 16.09 14.24
N ALA A 2 -23.27 15.44 13.17
CA ALA A 2 -23.11 13.98 13.17
C ALA A 2 -21.82 13.66 13.92
N GLU A 3 -21.93 12.86 14.98
CA GLU A 3 -20.80 12.35 15.75
C GLU A 3 -19.88 11.53 14.84
N TYR A 4 -18.58 11.80 14.96
CA TYR A 4 -17.53 10.99 14.38
C TYR A 4 -17.48 9.66 15.15
N GLU A 5 -18.12 8.62 14.62
CA GLU A 5 -17.85 7.24 15.06
C GLU A 5 -16.47 6.84 14.50
N ALA A 6 -15.49 6.74 15.40
CA ALA A 6 -14.21 6.14 15.07
C ALA A 6 -14.43 4.70 14.62
N VAL A 7 -14.35 4.46 13.30
CA VAL A 7 -14.32 3.12 12.72
C VAL A 7 -13.09 2.44 13.28
N GLN A 8 -13.30 1.45 14.15
CA GLN A 8 -12.24 0.59 14.65
C GLN A 8 -11.58 -0.07 13.42
N PRO A 9 -10.25 0.04 13.22
CA PRO A 9 -9.59 -0.79 12.22
C PRO A 9 -9.95 -2.24 12.53
N ASP A 10 -10.22 -3.02 11.48
CA ASP A 10 -10.52 -4.44 11.61
C ASP A 10 -9.52 -5.04 12.59
N ARG A 11 -10.04 -5.78 13.58
CA ARG A 11 -9.18 -6.46 14.55
C ARG A 11 -8.25 -7.35 13.74
N LEU A 12 -7.00 -6.92 13.60
CA LEU A 12 -5.90 -7.77 13.15
C LEU A 12 -6.07 -9.10 13.87
N SER A 13 -6.12 -10.17 13.07
CA SER A 13 -6.12 -11.55 13.53
C SER A 13 -5.28 -11.67 14.80
N LYS A 14 -5.88 -12.12 15.91
CA LYS A 14 -5.16 -12.28 17.17
C LYS A 14 -3.96 -13.20 16.95
N LYS A 15 -2.77 -12.63 17.17
CA LYS A 15 -1.42 -13.22 17.01
C LYS A 15 -1.07 -13.59 15.56
N SER A 16 -0.30 -12.72 14.90
CA SER A 16 0.62 -13.19 13.86
C SER A 16 1.71 -13.99 14.56
N VAL A 17 1.55 -15.30 14.58
CA VAL A 17 2.63 -16.23 14.92
C VAL A 17 3.59 -16.19 13.74
N ALA A 18 4.79 -15.65 13.96
CA ALA A 18 6.03 -15.81 13.21
C ALA A 18 6.00 -15.67 11.67
N GLU A 19 6.91 -14.86 11.14
CA GLU A 19 7.43 -14.83 9.75
C GLU A 19 6.55 -15.46 8.66
N HIS A 20 5.86 -14.64 7.87
CA HIS A 20 5.20 -15.10 6.66
C HIS A 20 5.71 -14.29 5.46
N PHE A 21 6.37 -15.01 4.56
CA PHE A 21 6.88 -14.53 3.28
C PHE A 21 5.73 -14.02 2.40
N MET A 22 5.75 -12.72 2.10
CA MET A 22 4.96 -12.14 1.01
C MET A 22 5.48 -12.69 -0.32
N THR A 23 4.60 -13.24 -1.16
CA THR A 23 4.96 -13.58 -2.54
C THR A 23 5.00 -12.27 -3.33
N HIS A 24 6.18 -11.85 -3.77
CA HIS A 24 6.48 -10.47 -4.20
C HIS A 24 5.73 -10.06 -5.46
N ALA A 25 4.90 -9.03 -5.34
CA ALA A 25 4.70 -8.10 -6.44
C ALA A 25 6.07 -7.48 -6.77
N ALA A 26 6.49 -7.55 -8.04
CA ALA A 26 7.74 -6.97 -8.48
C ALA A 26 7.80 -5.48 -8.09
N ALA A 27 8.87 -5.05 -7.42
CA ALA A 27 9.09 -3.65 -7.10
C ALA A 27 9.07 -2.81 -8.39
N VAL A 28 8.04 -1.97 -8.58
CA VAL A 28 7.94 -1.05 -9.71
C VAL A 28 8.55 0.28 -9.31
N PHE A 29 9.66 0.65 -9.96
CA PHE A 29 10.47 1.81 -9.57
C PHE A 29 9.96 3.12 -10.18
N LEU A 30 10.05 4.20 -9.41
CA LEU A 30 9.90 5.57 -9.93
C LEU A 30 11.27 6.10 -10.37
N PRO A 31 11.48 6.46 -11.66
CA PRO A 31 12.72 7.08 -12.07
C PRO A 31 12.74 8.53 -11.54
N THR A 32 13.42 8.75 -10.43
CA THR A 32 13.74 10.07 -9.90
C THR A 32 15.26 10.24 -9.84
N SER A 33 15.76 11.48 -9.91
CA SER A 33 17.21 11.76 -9.84
C SER A 33 17.84 11.36 -8.50
N ASN A 34 17.02 11.08 -7.47
CA ASN A 34 17.43 10.72 -6.12
C ASN A 34 17.08 9.26 -5.75
N ALA A 35 16.58 8.47 -6.71
CA ALA A 35 16.19 7.09 -6.47
C ALA A 35 17.41 6.27 -6.01
N ARG A 36 17.29 5.66 -4.82
CA ARG A 36 18.31 4.77 -4.25
C ARG A 36 17.81 3.34 -4.31
N ILE A 37 17.81 2.78 -5.52
CA ILE A 37 17.29 1.44 -5.75
C ILE A 37 18.24 0.41 -5.15
N ASN A 38 17.79 -0.21 -4.06
CA ASN A 38 18.33 -1.46 -3.53
C ASN A 38 17.52 -2.63 -4.11
N ASN A 39 18.22 -3.57 -4.74
CA ASN A 39 17.67 -4.77 -5.37
C ASN A 39 18.45 -6.04 -4.98
N ALA A 40 19.15 -6.02 -3.84
CA ALA A 40 19.96 -7.15 -3.38
C ALA A 40 19.12 -8.41 -3.09
N TYR A 41 17.86 -8.20 -2.72
CA TYR A 41 16.86 -9.18 -2.34
C TYR A 41 15.54 -8.85 -3.03
N LYS A 42 14.73 -9.87 -3.29
CA LYS A 42 13.37 -9.67 -3.83
C LYS A 42 12.39 -9.29 -2.74
N GLU A 43 12.82 -9.45 -1.49
CA GLU A 43 12.01 -9.31 -0.31
C GLU A 43 11.91 -7.87 0.19
N GLY A 44 10.72 -7.58 0.70
CA GLY A 44 10.42 -6.33 1.40
C GLY A 44 9.33 -6.55 2.44
N ILE A 45 9.12 -5.51 3.25
CA ILE A 45 8.10 -5.46 4.29
C ILE A 45 7.18 -4.26 4.07
N ASP A 46 6.04 -4.23 4.75
CA ASP A 46 5.25 -3.01 4.92
C ASP A 46 5.06 -2.71 6.42
N VAL A 47 5.06 -1.43 6.79
CA VAL A 47 4.92 -1.00 8.19
C VAL A 47 4.07 0.25 8.33
N SER A 48 3.53 0.45 9.52
CA SER A 48 2.69 1.58 9.94
C SER A 48 2.94 1.92 11.41
N HIS A 49 2.16 2.85 11.97
CA HIS A 49 2.15 3.12 13.41
C HIS A 49 1.85 1.87 14.26
N HIS A 50 1.22 0.82 13.71
CA HIS A 50 0.94 -0.42 14.44
C HIS A 50 2.20 -1.16 14.88
N GLN A 51 3.34 -0.96 14.20
CA GLN A 51 4.63 -1.53 14.58
C GLN A 51 5.34 -0.75 15.69
N GLY A 52 4.86 0.45 16.05
CA GLY A 52 5.47 1.27 17.09
C GLY A 52 6.85 1.80 16.71
N TYR A 53 7.83 1.66 17.60
CA TYR A 53 9.22 2.03 17.30
C TYR A 53 9.95 0.86 16.62
N ILE A 54 10.63 1.15 15.50
CA ILE A 54 11.37 0.16 14.72
C ILE A 54 12.86 0.48 14.83
N ASP A 55 13.66 -0.49 15.24
CA ASP A 55 15.11 -0.44 15.14
C ASP A 55 15.52 -0.86 13.72
N TRP A 56 15.72 0.13 12.85
CA TRP A 56 16.02 -0.09 11.44
C TRP A 56 17.40 -0.71 11.19
N ASP A 57 18.37 -0.48 12.08
CA ASP A 57 19.68 -1.13 11.98
C ASP A 57 19.55 -2.63 12.30
N GLU A 58 18.71 -2.99 13.28
CA GLU A 58 18.42 -4.40 13.58
C GLU A 58 17.67 -5.11 12.45
N VAL A 59 16.75 -4.41 11.79
CA VAL A 59 16.04 -4.92 10.61
C VAL A 59 17.03 -5.32 9.52
N VAL A 60 17.91 -4.40 9.08
CA VAL A 60 18.84 -4.70 7.98
C VAL A 60 19.96 -5.68 8.37
N ARG A 61 20.26 -5.83 9.67
CA ARG A 61 21.22 -6.83 10.15
C ARG A 61 20.68 -8.26 10.06
N ASN A 62 19.39 -8.46 10.36
CA ASN A 62 18.83 -9.80 10.56
C ASN A 62 17.84 -10.21 9.47
N SER A 63 17.54 -9.35 8.50
CA SER A 63 16.64 -9.67 7.40
C SER A 63 17.28 -9.44 6.05
N GLN A 64 16.91 -10.28 5.10
CA GLN A 64 17.33 -10.18 3.70
C GLN A 64 16.26 -9.41 2.93
N ILE A 65 16.08 -8.12 3.22
CA ILE A 65 15.10 -7.26 2.54
C ILE A 65 15.78 -6.10 1.83
N SER A 66 15.21 -5.67 0.71
CA SER A 66 15.72 -4.54 -0.09
C SER A 66 14.80 -3.35 -0.11
N TYR A 67 13.54 -3.53 0.29
CA TYR A 67 12.58 -2.44 0.26
C TYR A 67 11.56 -2.49 1.38
N VAL A 68 10.93 -1.33 1.61
CA VAL A 68 9.82 -1.19 2.55
C VAL A 68 8.74 -0.28 2.01
N TYR A 69 7.49 -0.67 2.22
CA TYR A 69 6.33 0.21 2.06
C TYR A 69 5.89 0.80 3.41
N LEU A 70 5.67 2.11 3.45
CA LEU A 70 5.31 2.84 4.65
C LEU A 70 3.87 3.35 4.54
N LYS A 71 3.04 3.10 5.56
CA LYS A 71 1.73 3.76 5.62
C LYS A 71 1.96 5.25 5.67
N ALA A 72 1.44 5.97 4.70
CA ALA A 72 1.51 7.42 4.67
C ALA A 72 0.21 8.03 5.15
N THR A 73 -0.89 7.61 4.53
CA THR A 73 -2.19 8.27 4.68
C THR A 73 -3.33 7.27 4.66
N GLU A 74 -4.46 7.69 5.21
CA GLU A 74 -5.71 6.95 5.19
C GLU A 74 -6.89 7.91 5.02
N GLY A 75 -7.78 7.60 4.08
CA GLY A 75 -8.97 8.41 3.86
C GLY A 75 -8.65 9.89 3.61
N ALA A 76 -9.55 10.78 4.03
CA ALA A 76 -9.49 12.21 3.68
C ALA A 76 -8.44 13.03 4.45
N SER A 77 -7.94 12.56 5.60
CA SER A 77 -7.12 13.41 6.47
C SER A 77 -6.19 12.70 7.44
N MET A 78 -6.28 11.37 7.57
CA MET A 78 -5.38 10.68 8.48
C MET A 78 -3.99 10.58 7.85
N VAL A 79 -2.98 11.01 8.60
CA VAL A 79 -1.56 10.85 8.30
C VAL A 79 -0.98 9.93 9.35
N ASP A 80 -0.24 8.90 8.93
CA ASP A 80 0.40 7.98 9.87
C ASP A 80 1.48 8.73 10.67
N ASN A 81 1.36 8.73 11.99
CA ASN A 81 2.24 9.50 12.87
C ASN A 81 3.70 8.99 12.89
N THR A 82 3.96 7.81 12.33
CA THR A 82 5.32 7.26 12.19
C THR A 82 5.92 7.47 10.81
N TYR A 83 5.15 7.93 9.81
CA TYR A 83 5.55 8.01 8.41
C TYR A 83 6.89 8.74 8.22
N ALA A 84 6.99 9.99 8.68
CA ALA A 84 8.19 10.82 8.46
C ALA A 84 9.45 10.20 9.09
N ARG A 85 9.32 9.63 10.30
CA ARG A 85 10.43 8.96 10.98
C ARG A 85 10.85 7.69 10.24
N ASN A 86 9.88 6.84 9.89
CA ASN A 86 10.16 5.58 9.20
C ASN A 86 10.76 5.83 7.82
N LEU A 87 10.31 6.87 7.11
CA LEU A 87 10.86 7.27 5.81
C LEU A 87 12.33 7.67 5.94
N ALA A 88 12.65 8.54 6.90
CA ALA A 88 14.02 8.98 7.14
C ALA A 88 14.94 7.81 7.52
N GLU A 89 14.50 6.96 8.46
CA GLU A 89 15.32 5.86 8.97
C GLU A 89 15.49 4.71 7.97
N ALA A 90 14.43 4.33 7.24
CA ALA A 90 14.53 3.31 6.19
C ALA A 90 15.52 3.72 5.09
N ARG A 91 15.47 5.00 4.66
CA ARG A 91 16.44 5.55 3.71
C ARG A 91 17.84 5.64 4.30
N ARG A 92 17.99 5.93 5.59
CA ARG A 92 19.30 5.97 6.28
C ARG A 92 19.99 4.61 6.22
N VAL A 93 19.26 3.52 6.41
CA VAL A 93 19.79 2.15 6.38
C VAL A 93 19.87 1.54 4.97
N GLY A 94 19.52 2.31 3.93
CA GLY A 94 19.73 1.92 2.54
C GLY A 94 18.65 1.02 1.93
N LEU A 95 17.44 1.01 2.50
CA LEU A 95 16.28 0.36 1.87
C LEU A 95 15.66 1.26 0.80
N SER A 96 15.18 0.66 -0.28
CA SER A 96 14.27 1.34 -1.21
C SER A 96 12.94 1.61 -0.50
N VAL A 97 12.40 2.81 -0.60
CA VAL A 97 11.15 3.17 0.08
C VAL A 97 10.00 3.40 -0.90
N GLY A 98 8.84 2.85 -0.55
CA GLY A 98 7.55 3.18 -1.13
C GLY A 98 6.59 3.62 -0.04
N SER A 99 5.48 4.23 -0.45
CA SER A 99 4.43 4.67 0.46
C SER A 99 3.09 4.07 0.06
N TYR A 100 2.22 3.80 1.02
CA TYR A 100 0.86 3.36 0.74
C TYR A 100 -0.21 4.26 1.34
N HIS A 101 -1.33 4.33 0.62
CA HIS A 101 -2.56 4.98 1.05
C HIS A 101 -3.63 3.93 1.34
N PHE A 102 -4.17 3.93 2.55
CA PHE A 102 -5.31 3.09 2.91
C PHE A 102 -6.60 3.74 2.37
N TYR A 103 -7.17 3.15 1.31
CA TYR A 103 -8.35 3.68 0.65
C TYR A 103 -9.62 3.43 1.48
N ARG A 104 -10.44 4.47 1.65
CA ARG A 104 -11.71 4.43 2.35
C ARG A 104 -12.85 4.73 1.38
N PRO A 105 -13.58 3.72 0.87
CA PRO A 105 -14.60 3.89 -0.18
C PRO A 105 -15.73 4.86 0.16
N THR A 106 -16.07 5.00 1.44
CA THR A 106 -17.14 5.89 1.92
C THR A 106 -16.71 7.35 1.98
N ILE A 107 -15.47 7.66 1.62
CA ILE A 107 -14.88 9.00 1.64
C ILE A 107 -14.64 9.46 0.20
N ASP A 108 -14.98 10.73 -0.08
CA ASP A 108 -14.72 11.38 -1.38
C ASP A 108 -13.27 11.16 -1.82
N TRP A 109 -13.10 10.48 -2.96
CA TRP A 109 -11.80 10.13 -3.51
C TRP A 109 -10.92 11.36 -3.77
N LYS A 110 -11.50 12.53 -4.04
CA LYS A 110 -10.74 13.78 -4.23
C LYS A 110 -9.99 14.18 -2.96
N LYS A 111 -10.65 14.06 -1.81
CA LYS A 111 -10.03 14.34 -0.50
C LYS A 111 -8.96 13.32 -0.14
N GLN A 112 -9.17 12.07 -0.52
CA GLN A 112 -8.15 11.02 -0.35
C GLN A 112 -6.91 11.32 -1.20
N PHE A 113 -7.12 11.81 -2.43
CA PHE A 113 -6.05 12.20 -3.34
C PHE A 113 -5.27 13.40 -2.80
N GLU A 114 -5.97 14.43 -2.31
CA GLU A 114 -5.36 15.58 -1.64
C GLU A 114 -4.54 15.14 -0.42
N ASN A 115 -5.08 14.26 0.43
CA ASN A 115 -4.35 13.73 1.59
C ASN A 115 -3.07 13.00 1.18
N LEU A 116 -3.18 12.02 0.28
CA LEU A 116 -2.04 11.25 -0.24
C LEU A 116 -0.96 12.17 -0.79
N THR A 117 -1.32 13.08 -1.69
CA THR A 117 -0.34 13.95 -2.39
C THR A 117 0.22 15.07 -1.50
N SER A 118 -0.44 15.41 -0.39
CA SER A 118 0.11 16.35 0.60
C SER A 118 1.24 15.74 1.45
N VAL A 119 1.29 14.41 1.57
CA VAL A 119 2.24 13.68 2.42
C VAL A 119 3.30 12.97 1.59
N VAL A 120 2.89 12.24 0.54
CA VAL A 120 3.77 11.39 -0.25
C VAL A 120 4.38 12.22 -1.38
N ARG A 121 5.59 12.71 -1.14
CA ARG A 121 6.30 13.51 -2.14
C ARG A 121 7.08 12.62 -3.10
N ARG A 122 6.92 12.87 -4.40
CA ARG A 122 7.55 12.08 -5.47
C ARG A 122 9.07 11.98 -5.35
N ASP A 123 9.74 13.05 -4.90
CA ASP A 123 11.20 13.12 -4.77
C ASP A 123 11.76 12.33 -3.57
N GLU A 124 10.89 11.83 -2.69
CA GLU A 124 11.24 11.04 -1.51
C GLU A 124 10.94 9.54 -1.70
N GLN A 125 10.36 9.14 -2.84
CA GLN A 125 9.99 7.75 -3.14
C GLN A 125 10.96 7.10 -4.13
N ASP A 126 11.25 5.82 -3.89
CA ASP A 126 11.99 4.94 -4.81
C ASP A 126 11.02 4.00 -5.57
N LEU A 127 9.89 3.63 -4.95
CA LEU A 127 8.85 2.76 -5.49
C LEU A 127 7.59 3.55 -5.86
N VAL A 128 6.77 3.02 -6.79
CA VAL A 128 5.42 3.55 -7.03
C VAL A 128 4.57 3.46 -5.75
N PRO A 129 3.62 4.37 -5.52
CA PRO A 129 2.74 4.26 -4.37
C PRO A 129 1.86 3.01 -4.46
N ILE A 130 1.54 2.43 -3.32
CA ILE A 130 0.48 1.42 -3.20
C ILE A 130 -0.84 2.09 -2.86
N ILE A 131 -1.91 1.70 -3.56
CA ILE A 131 -3.28 1.95 -3.12
C ILE A 131 -3.80 0.67 -2.47
N ASP A 132 -4.08 0.75 -1.17
CA ASP A 132 -4.52 -0.37 -0.34
C ASP A 132 -6.07 -0.42 -0.30
N ILE A 133 -6.64 -1.51 -0.84
CA ILE A 133 -8.06 -1.69 -1.14
C ILE A 133 -8.57 -2.98 -0.47
N GLU A 134 -9.13 -2.87 0.73
CA GLU A 134 -9.55 -4.06 1.50
C GLU A 134 -11.06 -4.25 1.65
N HIS A 135 -11.85 -3.22 1.39
CA HIS A 135 -13.31 -3.30 1.51
C HIS A 135 -14.01 -2.29 0.61
N ARG A 136 -15.32 -2.50 0.38
CA ARG A 136 -16.25 -1.57 -0.29
C ARG A 136 -16.97 -0.62 0.69
N GLY A 137 -16.98 -0.98 1.98
CA GLY A 137 -17.85 -0.31 2.95
C GLY A 137 -19.33 -0.44 2.56
N SER A 138 -20.12 0.61 2.79
CA SER A 138 -21.56 0.65 2.48
C SER A 138 -21.91 1.13 1.06
N VAL A 139 -20.94 1.59 0.27
CA VAL A 139 -21.12 2.19 -1.07
C VAL A 139 -21.46 1.12 -2.10
N SER A 140 -22.34 1.32 -3.08
CA SER A 140 -22.63 0.29 -4.09
C SER A 140 -21.38 -0.16 -4.87
N GLU A 141 -21.43 -1.33 -5.48
CA GLU A 141 -20.28 -1.86 -6.25
C GLU A 141 -19.94 -0.94 -7.42
N GLU A 142 -20.95 -0.43 -8.12
CA GLU A 142 -20.78 0.49 -9.24
C GLU A 142 -20.08 1.78 -8.80
N THR A 143 -20.58 2.43 -7.74
CA THR A 143 -19.96 3.67 -7.23
C THR A 143 -18.56 3.43 -6.67
N PHE A 144 -18.33 2.30 -5.98
CA PHE A 144 -17.00 1.93 -5.52
C PHE A 144 -16.00 1.80 -6.68
N ILE A 145 -16.37 1.10 -7.75
CA ILE A 145 -15.51 0.90 -8.92
C ILE A 145 -15.27 2.22 -9.66
N GLU A 146 -16.30 3.04 -9.83
CA GLU A 146 -16.19 4.36 -10.48
C GLU A 146 -15.27 5.30 -9.71
N ASP A 147 -15.45 5.43 -8.40
CA ASP A 147 -14.63 6.29 -7.55
C ASP A 147 -13.19 5.78 -7.46
N LEU A 148 -13.00 4.47 -7.29
CA LEU A 148 -11.68 3.87 -7.27
C LEU A 148 -10.94 4.12 -8.60
N ARG A 149 -11.62 3.99 -9.74
CA ARG A 149 -11.04 4.28 -11.06
C ARG A 149 -10.57 5.73 -11.16
N CYS A 150 -11.44 6.68 -10.80
CA CYS A 150 -11.09 8.10 -10.81
C CYS A 150 -9.88 8.39 -9.90
N PHE A 151 -9.85 7.77 -8.73
CA PHE A 151 -8.76 7.91 -7.78
C PHE A 151 -7.41 7.43 -8.35
N ILE A 152 -7.34 6.17 -8.81
CA ILE A 152 -6.09 5.59 -9.29
C ILE A 152 -5.59 6.22 -10.59
N GLU A 153 -6.50 6.70 -11.45
CA GLU A 153 -6.14 7.48 -12.64
C GLU A 153 -5.48 8.81 -12.25
N LYS A 154 -6.04 9.52 -11.26
CA LYS A 154 -5.44 10.77 -10.78
C LYS A 154 -4.11 10.56 -10.06
N VAL A 155 -3.98 9.46 -9.31
CA VAL A 155 -2.68 9.05 -8.76
C VAL A 155 -1.68 8.77 -9.88
N THR A 156 -2.09 8.07 -10.93
CA THR A 156 -1.25 7.77 -12.09
C THR A 156 -0.77 9.05 -12.79
N GLU A 157 -1.67 10.00 -13.03
CA GLU A 157 -1.34 11.30 -13.62
C GLU A 157 -0.33 12.07 -12.76
N PHE A 158 -0.54 12.12 -11.44
CA PHE A 158 0.28 12.90 -10.51
C PHE A 158 1.70 12.36 -10.37
N TYR A 159 1.85 11.04 -10.18
CA TYR A 159 3.17 10.41 -10.00
C TYR A 159 3.83 10.05 -11.33
N GLY A 160 3.10 10.11 -12.45
CA GLY A 160 3.58 9.78 -13.79
C GLY A 160 3.80 8.28 -14.03
N ARG A 161 3.37 7.43 -13.10
CA ARG A 161 3.42 5.96 -13.16
C ARG A 161 2.20 5.41 -12.44
N LYS A 162 1.73 4.26 -12.90
CA LYS A 162 0.61 3.56 -12.26
C LYS A 162 1.01 3.10 -10.85
N PRO A 163 0.17 3.34 -9.83
CA PRO A 163 0.35 2.73 -8.53
C PRO A 163 0.24 1.20 -8.62
N LEU A 164 0.77 0.53 -7.61
CA LEU A 164 0.49 -0.87 -7.33
C LEU A 164 -0.83 -0.95 -6.55
N LEU A 165 -1.72 -1.87 -6.91
CA LEU A 165 -3.01 -2.04 -6.23
C LEU A 165 -2.92 -3.21 -5.26
N TYR A 166 -3.01 -2.93 -3.96
CA TYR A 166 -3.00 -3.98 -2.95
C TYR A 166 -4.42 -4.39 -2.54
N THR A 167 -4.63 -5.69 -2.40
CA THR A 167 -5.86 -6.26 -1.83
C THR A 167 -5.61 -7.70 -1.38
N TYR A 168 -6.60 -8.36 -0.77
CA TYR A 168 -6.53 -9.79 -0.48
C TYR A 168 -7.35 -10.63 -1.47
N ASN A 169 -6.93 -11.88 -1.67
CA ASN A 169 -7.43 -12.77 -2.73
C ASN A 169 -8.97 -12.86 -2.83
N ASN A 170 -9.67 -12.95 -1.70
CA ASN A 170 -11.14 -13.05 -1.68
C ASN A 170 -11.83 -11.75 -2.14
N PHE A 171 -11.28 -10.59 -1.78
CA PHE A 171 -11.86 -9.31 -2.20
C PHE A 171 -11.66 -9.10 -3.69
N TYR A 172 -10.45 -9.38 -4.18
CA TYR A 172 -10.14 -9.33 -5.62
C TYR A 172 -11.14 -10.16 -6.43
N ASN A 173 -11.25 -11.45 -6.11
CA ASN A 173 -12.08 -12.38 -6.86
C ASN A 173 -13.57 -12.04 -6.84
N ARG A 174 -14.02 -11.31 -5.81
CA ARG A 174 -15.41 -10.91 -5.66
C ARG A 174 -15.74 -9.60 -6.38
N HIS A 175 -14.84 -8.62 -6.33
CA HIS A 175 -15.17 -7.23 -6.68
C HIS A 175 -14.28 -6.62 -7.77
N LEU A 176 -13.08 -7.18 -8.01
CA LEU A 176 -12.07 -6.57 -8.88
C LEU A 176 -11.68 -7.44 -10.08
N SER A 177 -12.12 -8.70 -10.13
CA SER A 177 -11.77 -9.60 -11.23
C SER A 177 -12.24 -9.05 -12.59
N GLY A 178 -11.35 -9.05 -13.56
CA GLY A 178 -11.56 -8.48 -14.90
C GLY A 178 -11.51 -6.95 -14.95
N LEU A 179 -11.24 -6.27 -13.83
CA LEU A 179 -11.11 -4.81 -13.75
C LEU A 179 -9.64 -4.42 -13.57
N PHE A 180 -9.32 -3.18 -13.95
CA PHE A 180 -7.99 -2.58 -13.75
C PHE A 180 -6.85 -3.45 -14.33
N THR A 181 -7.10 -4.12 -15.46
CA THR A 181 -6.19 -5.10 -16.07
C THR A 181 -4.88 -4.51 -16.58
N ASP A 182 -4.81 -3.18 -16.62
CA ASP A 182 -3.64 -2.42 -17.00
C ASP A 182 -2.82 -1.94 -15.78
N TYR A 183 -3.21 -2.31 -14.55
CA TYR A 183 -2.48 -2.08 -13.30
C TYR A 183 -1.90 -3.41 -12.77
N HIS A 184 -0.82 -3.32 -12.00
CA HIS A 184 -0.29 -4.45 -11.25
C HIS A 184 -0.98 -4.59 -9.90
N PHE A 185 -1.14 -5.82 -9.43
CA PHE A 185 -1.74 -6.13 -8.14
C PHE A 185 -0.73 -6.73 -7.17
N MET A 186 -0.82 -6.38 -5.89
CA MET A 186 -0.20 -7.09 -4.79
C MET A 186 -1.28 -7.83 -4.02
N ILE A 187 -1.29 -9.17 -4.09
CA ILE A 187 -2.35 -9.98 -3.50
C ILE A 187 -1.90 -10.58 -2.17
N ALA A 188 -2.49 -10.11 -1.07
CA ALA A 188 -2.31 -10.70 0.24
C ALA A 188 -2.89 -12.12 0.32
N ARG A 189 -2.08 -13.03 0.88
CA ARG A 189 -2.44 -14.41 1.18
C ARG A 189 -1.69 -14.90 2.41
N TYR A 190 -2.42 -15.09 3.50
CA TYR A 190 -1.89 -15.55 4.78
C TYR A 190 -2.00 -17.06 4.97
N ARG A 191 -2.11 -17.80 3.86
CA ARG A 191 -2.15 -19.27 3.81
C ARG A 191 -0.92 -19.75 3.04
N SER A 192 -0.57 -21.02 3.20
CA SER A 192 0.62 -21.61 2.58
C SER A 192 0.49 -21.85 1.06
N ASP A 193 -0.69 -21.65 0.48
CA ASP A 193 -0.93 -21.77 -0.94
C ASP A 193 -0.96 -20.40 -1.63
N SER A 194 -0.54 -20.36 -2.89
CA SER A 194 -0.56 -19.13 -3.69
C SER A 194 -1.99 -18.62 -3.94
N PRO A 195 -2.20 -17.29 -4.02
CA PRO A 195 -3.46 -16.76 -4.50
C PRO A 195 -3.83 -17.31 -5.89
N VAL A 196 -5.11 -17.66 -6.07
CA VAL A 196 -5.71 -18.01 -7.36
C VAL A 196 -6.67 -16.89 -7.75
N LEU A 197 -6.41 -16.22 -8.87
CA LEU A 197 -7.26 -15.16 -9.40
C LEU A 197 -8.22 -15.73 -10.46
N ASN A 198 -9.51 -15.36 -10.37
CA ASN A 198 -10.58 -15.96 -11.18
C ASN A 198 -10.45 -15.68 -12.69
N ASP A 199 -9.75 -14.61 -13.05
CA ASP A 199 -9.50 -14.17 -14.43
C ASP A 199 -8.13 -14.61 -14.96
N GLY A 200 -7.34 -15.33 -14.16
CA GLY A 200 -6.00 -15.78 -14.54
C GLY A 200 -4.97 -14.67 -14.67
N MET A 201 -5.23 -13.48 -14.09
CA MET A 201 -4.26 -12.38 -14.06
C MET A 201 -2.98 -12.79 -13.31
N GLU A 202 -1.82 -12.41 -13.85
CA GLU A 202 -0.55 -12.46 -13.13
C GLU A 202 -0.42 -11.23 -12.20
N TYR A 203 0.08 -11.46 -10.99
CA TYR A 203 0.23 -10.47 -9.93
C TYR A 203 1.67 -10.39 -9.43
#